data_AF-A0A1G1MES3-F1
#
_entry.id   AF-A0A1G1MES3-F1
#
_cell.length_a   1.000
_cell.length_b   1.000
_cell.length_c   1.000
_cell.angle_alpha   90.00
_cell.angle_beta   90.00
_cell.angle_gamma   90.00
#
_symmetry.space_group_name_H-M   'P 1'
#
loop_
_entity.id
_entity.type
_entity.pdbx_description
1 polymer ?
#
loop_
_entity_poly.entity_id
_entity_poly.type
_entity_poly.pdbx_seq_one_letter_code
_entity_poly.pdbx_strand_id
1 'polypeptide(L)'
;MLKFLVIIFAIIILTNQASFVYGVEESQDGKLRTAKGRVTAVNWVAQTITLRFFIEGAFDELTLFVPDKIKIAKGNNTVSFANINIGDQVKADYYNTSPGPLKVISLAVVTR
;
A
#
# COMPACT_ATOMS: atom_id res chain seq x y z
N MET A 1 54.59 51.68 8.79
CA MET A 1 53.99 50.93 9.91
C MET A 1 52.59 51.46 10.17
N LEU A 2 51.52 50.73 9.84
CA LEU A 2 50.26 50.65 10.62
C LEU A 2 49.23 49.72 9.93
N LYS A 3 49.06 48.52 10.50
CA LYS A 3 47.82 47.74 10.68
C LYS A 3 46.97 47.29 9.47
N PHE A 4 47.08 45.97 9.24
CA PHE A 4 45.97 45.06 8.90
C PHE A 4 44.66 45.44 9.61
N LEU A 5 43.54 45.53 8.88
CA LEU A 5 42.20 45.00 9.24
C LEU A 5 41.16 45.50 8.22
N VAL A 6 40.50 44.61 7.47
CA VAL A 6 39.05 44.57 7.11
C VAL A 6 38.92 43.28 6.29
N ILE A 7 38.88 42.10 6.90
CA ILE A 7 37.69 41.46 7.47
C ILE A 7 36.55 41.32 6.44
N ILE A 8 36.60 40.17 5.75
CA ILE A 8 35.48 39.21 5.60
C ILE A 8 34.21 39.80 4.98
N PHE A 9 34.26 40.01 3.66
CA PHE A 9 33.08 40.05 2.81
C PHE A 9 33.00 38.72 2.05
N ALA A 10 32.66 37.65 2.76
CA ALA A 10 32.47 36.33 2.17
C ALA A 10 31.22 35.68 2.78
N ILE A 11 30.08 36.16 2.27
CA ILE A 11 28.92 35.35 1.88
C ILE A 11 28.52 34.28 2.93
N ILE A 12 27.73 34.71 3.91
CA ILE A 12 26.89 33.80 4.70
C ILE A 12 25.78 33.30 3.77
N ILE A 13 25.96 32.10 3.21
CA ILE A 13 24.88 31.39 2.52
C ILE A 13 23.99 30.78 3.61
N LEU A 14 22.89 31.47 3.91
CA LEU A 14 21.74 30.90 4.59
C LEU A 14 21.16 29.80 3.70
N THR A 15 21.55 28.55 3.93
CA THR A 15 20.84 27.40 3.35
C THR A 15 19.57 27.16 4.18
N ASN A 16 18.48 27.79 3.74
CA ASN A 16 17.13 27.36 4.07
C ASN A 16 16.98 25.91 3.62
N GLN A 17 17.12 24.95 4.54
CA GLN A 17 16.60 23.61 4.31
C GLN A 17 15.08 23.69 4.39
N ALA A 18 14.44 24.04 3.27
CA ALA A 18 13.03 23.78 3.08
C ALA A 18 12.88 22.25 3.00
N SER A 19 12.69 21.61 4.15
CA SER A 19 12.23 20.23 4.20
C SER A 19 10.78 20.21 3.71
N PHE A 20 10.60 20.02 2.41
CA PHE A 20 9.31 19.67 1.82
C PHE A 20 8.91 18.29 2.33
N VAL A 21 8.27 18.25 3.50
CA VAL A 21 7.46 17.10 3.90
C VAL A 21 6.13 17.26 3.17
N TYR A 22 6.09 16.84 1.90
CA TYR A 22 4.83 16.50 1.25
C TYR A 22 4.37 15.16 1.83
N GLY A 23 3.88 15.21 3.06
CA GLY A 23 2.93 14.23 3.54
C GLY A 23 1.61 14.51 2.84
N VAL A 24 1.48 14.10 1.58
CA VAL A 24 0.15 13.89 1.02
C VAL A 24 -0.40 12.69 1.79
N GLU A 25 -1.07 12.97 2.90
CA GLU A 25 -2.05 12.05 3.42
C GLU A 25 -3.10 11.93 2.33
N GLU A 26 -2.94 10.88 1.51
CA GLU A 26 -3.95 10.44 0.54
C GLU A 26 -5.22 10.22 1.35
N SER A 27 -6.11 11.21 1.34
CA SER A 27 -7.39 11.16 2.03
C SER A 27 -8.15 9.95 1.50
N GLN A 28 -8.14 8.87 2.27
CA GLN A 28 -8.87 7.65 1.96
C GLN A 28 -10.34 7.89 2.29
N ASP A 29 -11.03 8.63 1.44
CA ASP A 29 -12.49 8.83 1.50
C ASP A 29 -13.27 7.55 1.14
N GLY A 30 -12.57 6.43 0.93
CA GLY A 30 -13.15 5.12 0.73
C GLY A 30 -13.70 4.58 2.05
N LYS A 31 -14.97 4.16 2.06
CA LYS A 31 -15.51 3.32 3.14
C LYS A 31 -14.72 2.00 3.19
N LEU A 32 -14.27 1.59 4.38
CA LEU A 32 -13.59 0.31 4.58
C LEU A 32 -14.54 -0.84 4.26
N ARG A 33 -14.07 -1.79 3.45
CA ARG A 33 -14.82 -2.99 3.07
C ARG A 33 -13.98 -4.23 3.36
N THR A 34 -14.68 -5.34 3.59
CA THR A 34 -14.06 -6.64 3.81
C THR A 34 -14.59 -7.63 2.79
N ALA A 35 -13.70 -8.32 2.08
CA ALA A 35 -14.03 -9.46 1.24
C ALA A 35 -13.43 -10.74 1.83
N LYS A 36 -14.18 -11.85 1.74
CA LYS A 36 -13.70 -13.20 2.05
C LYS A 36 -13.96 -14.09 0.85
N GLY A 37 -12.91 -14.71 0.32
CA GLY A 37 -13.04 -15.49 -0.91
C GLY A 37 -11.85 -16.39 -1.16
N ARG A 38 -11.93 -17.13 -2.26
CA ARG A 38 -10.83 -17.95 -2.78
C ARG A 38 -10.12 -17.17 -3.88
N VAL A 39 -8.79 -17.13 -3.85
CA VAL A 39 -7.99 -16.54 -4.91
C VAL A 39 -8.15 -17.38 -6.18
N THR A 40 -8.61 -16.77 -7.28
CA THR A 40 -8.76 -17.42 -8.60
C THR A 40 -7.71 -16.98 -9.60
N ALA A 41 -7.14 -15.79 -9.43
CA ALA A 41 -6.04 -15.28 -10.24
C ALA A 41 -5.06 -14.45 -9.39
N VAL A 42 -3.79 -14.49 -9.78
CA VAL A 42 -2.72 -13.66 -9.22
C VAL A 42 -1.94 -13.03 -10.37
N ASN A 43 -1.85 -11.71 -10.41
CA ASN A 43 -1.02 -10.98 -11.36
C ASN A 43 0.15 -10.35 -10.63
N TRP A 44 1.33 -10.94 -10.79
CA TRP A 44 2.58 -10.51 -10.15
C TRP A 44 3.10 -9.16 -10.66
N VAL A 45 2.80 -8.83 -11.91
CA VAL A 45 3.27 -7.60 -12.56
C VAL A 45 2.40 -6.41 -12.12
N ALA A 46 1.07 -6.61 -12.09
CA ALA A 46 0.13 -5.58 -11.66
C ALA A 46 -0.11 -5.54 -10.15
N GLN A 47 0.44 -6.51 -9.40
CA GLN A 47 0.20 -6.72 -7.97
C GLN A 47 -1.28 -6.82 -7.63
N THR A 48 -2.02 -7.62 -8.40
CA THR A 48 -3.46 -7.83 -8.16
C THR A 48 -3.79 -9.28 -7.88
N ILE A 49 -4.85 -9.49 -7.11
CA ILE A 49 -5.50 -10.78 -6.91
C ILE A 49 -6.97 -10.68 -7.28
N THR A 50 -7.51 -11.73 -7.87
CA THR A 50 -8.95 -11.88 -8.07
C THR A 50 -9.48 -12.89 -7.06
N LEU A 51 -10.50 -12.47 -6.30
CA LEU A 51 -11.18 -13.28 -5.31
C LEU A 51 -12.53 -13.71 -5.86
N ARG A 52 -12.82 -15.01 -5.83
CA ARG A 52 -14.16 -15.53 -6.02
C ARG A 52 -14.83 -15.76 -4.67
N PHE A 53 -16.05 -15.24 -4.52
CA PHE A 53 -16.84 -15.34 -3.29
C PHE A 53 -18.31 -15.61 -3.63
N PHE A 54 -19.09 -15.98 -2.62
CA PHE A 54 -20.51 -16.27 -2.77
C PHE A 54 -21.33 -15.21 -2.04
N ILE A 55 -22.23 -14.56 -2.75
CA ILE A 55 -23.09 -13.49 -2.23
C ILE A 55 -24.49 -13.67 -2.82
N GLU A 56 -25.52 -13.56 -1.98
CA GLU A 56 -26.94 -13.59 -2.42
C GLU A 56 -27.33 -14.77 -3.32
N GLY A 57 -26.73 -15.95 -3.12
CA GLY A 57 -27.06 -17.15 -3.90
C GLY A 57 -26.27 -17.33 -5.19
N ALA A 58 -25.36 -16.40 -5.52
CA ALA A 58 -24.52 -16.47 -6.72
C ALA A 58 -23.03 -16.34 -6.39
N PHE A 59 -22.20 -16.81 -7.32
CA PHE A 59 -20.77 -16.53 -7.29
C PHE A 59 -20.47 -15.19 -7.96
N ASP A 60 -19.58 -14.42 -7.35
CA ASP A 60 -19.08 -13.17 -7.88
C ASP A 60 -17.55 -13.11 -7.75
N GLU A 61 -16.92 -12.18 -8.47
CA GLU A 61 -15.47 -11.99 -8.50
C GLU A 61 -15.06 -10.54 -8.20
N LEU A 62 -13.96 -10.38 -7.47
CA LEU A 62 -13.44 -9.08 -7.06
C LEU A 62 -11.93 -9.03 -7.28
N THR A 63 -11.48 -8.09 -8.12
CA THR A 63 -10.05 -7.84 -8.32
C THR A 63 -9.57 -6.73 -7.40
N LEU A 64 -8.52 -7.02 -6.65
CA LEU A 64 -7.95 -6.15 -5.62
C LEU A 64 -6.47 -5.90 -5.91
N PHE A 65 -6.05 -4.64 -5.83
CA PHE A 65 -4.65 -4.23 -5.86
C PHE A 65 -4.03 -4.39 -4.46
N VAL A 66 -2.87 -5.03 -4.40
CA VAL A 66 -2.16 -5.38 -3.17
C VAL A 66 -0.84 -4.61 -3.12
N PRO A 67 -0.80 -3.45 -2.43
CA PRO A 67 0.42 -2.65 -2.37
C PRO A 67 1.55 -3.39 -1.66
N ASP A 68 2.79 -3.22 -2.12
CA ASP A 68 3.99 -3.83 -1.49
C ASP A 68 4.18 -3.55 0.00
N LYS A 69 3.62 -2.44 0.48
CA LYS A 69 3.78 -1.99 1.88
C LYS A 69 2.87 -2.71 2.87
N ILE A 70 1.90 -3.52 2.40
CA ILE A 70 0.99 -4.20 3.33
C ILE A 70 1.64 -5.46 3.91
N LYS A 71 1.32 -5.75 5.17
CA LYS A 71 1.68 -7.03 5.78
C LYS A 71 0.61 -8.06 5.42
N ILE A 72 1.03 -9.18 4.81
CA ILE A 72 0.14 -10.29 4.49
C ILE A 72 0.32 -11.36 5.56
N ALA A 73 -0.72 -11.63 6.33
CA ALA A 73 -0.71 -12.71 7.32
C ALA A 73 -0.99 -14.06 6.66
N LYS A 74 -0.24 -15.11 7.00
CA LYS A 74 -0.50 -16.50 6.60
C LYS A 74 -0.20 -17.41 7.78
N GLY A 75 -1.25 -17.81 8.49
CA GLY A 75 -1.12 -18.43 9.82
C GLY A 75 -0.44 -17.47 10.80
N ASN A 76 0.63 -17.93 11.46
CA ASN A 76 1.42 -17.13 12.41
C ASN A 76 2.55 -16.32 11.74
N ASN A 77 2.71 -16.44 10.42
CA ASN A 77 3.78 -15.79 9.68
C ASN A 77 3.27 -14.57 8.90
N THR A 78 4.14 -13.58 8.70
CA THR A 78 3.95 -12.55 7.68
C THR A 78 4.68 -12.99 6.42
N VAL A 79 4.01 -12.94 5.27
CA VAL A 79 4.57 -13.33 3.98
C VAL A 79 4.55 -12.15 3.00
N SER A 80 5.36 -12.25 1.94
CA SER A 80 5.28 -11.30 0.83
C SER A 80 4.17 -11.66 -0.14
N PHE A 81 3.82 -10.73 -1.04
CA PHE A 81 2.84 -10.97 -2.09
C PHE A 81 3.14 -12.25 -2.87
N ALA A 82 4.41 -12.49 -3.22
CA ALA A 82 4.90 -13.68 -3.93
C ALA A 82 4.48 -15.04 -3.35
N ASN A 83 4.01 -15.09 -2.10
CA ASN A 83 3.59 -16.31 -1.42
C ASN A 83 2.05 -16.52 -1.41
N ILE A 84 1.30 -15.64 -2.09
CA ILE A 84 -0.13 -15.81 -2.34
C ILE A 84 -0.32 -16.71 -3.56
N ASN A 85 -1.07 -17.81 -3.38
CA ASN A 85 -1.30 -18.76 -4.46
C ASN A 85 -2.76 -18.78 -4.89
N ILE A 86 -2.99 -19.14 -6.15
CA ILE A 86 -4.33 -19.51 -6.62
C ILE A 86 -4.84 -20.67 -5.75
N GLY A 87 -6.08 -20.57 -5.29
CA GLY A 87 -6.70 -21.52 -4.37
C GLY A 87 -6.60 -21.15 -2.89
N ASP A 88 -5.72 -20.22 -2.51
CA ASP A 88 -5.64 -19.71 -1.14
C ASP A 88 -7.01 -19.10 -0.75
N GLN A 89 -7.49 -19.42 0.45
CA GLN A 89 -8.66 -18.77 1.02
C GLN A 89 -8.19 -17.55 1.79
N VAL A 90 -8.75 -16.38 1.49
CA VAL A 90 -8.27 -15.11 2.05
C VAL A 90 -9.40 -14.24 2.61
N LYS A 91 -9.03 -13.40 3.57
CA LYS A 91 -9.80 -12.24 4.02
C LYS A 91 -9.00 -10.99 3.65
N ALA A 92 -9.61 -10.07 2.91
CA ALA A 92 -9.01 -8.82 2.51
C ALA A 92 -9.85 -7.64 3.00
N ASP A 93 -9.20 -6.70 3.69
CA ASP A 93 -9.79 -5.41 4.02
C ASP A 93 -9.24 -4.36 3.02
N TYR A 94 -10.13 -3.60 2.39
CA TYR A 94 -9.79 -2.74 1.26
C TYR A 94 -10.66 -1.49 1.20
N TYR A 95 -10.15 -0.48 0.48
CA TYR A 95 -10.86 0.76 0.17
C TYR A 95 -11.07 0.92 -1.33
N ASN A 96 -12.08 1.70 -1.71
CA ASN A 96 -12.25 2.17 -3.08
C ASN A 96 -11.52 3.50 -3.24
N THR A 97 -10.49 3.55 -4.08
CA THR A 97 -9.70 4.77 -4.33
C THR A 97 -10.12 5.45 -5.63
N SER A 98 -11.41 5.70 -5.81
CA SER A 98 -11.95 6.25 -7.06
C SER A 98 -11.39 7.66 -7.36
N PRO A 99 -10.83 7.93 -8.56
CA PRO A 99 -10.60 6.97 -9.65
C PRO A 99 -9.38 6.08 -9.39
N GLY A 100 -9.54 4.75 -9.41
CA GLY A 100 -8.45 3.82 -9.14
C GLY A 100 -8.90 2.40 -8.80
N PRO A 101 -7.95 1.46 -8.64
CA PRO A 101 -8.26 0.09 -8.25
C PRO A 101 -8.72 0.01 -6.79
N LEU A 102 -9.38 -1.09 -6.43
CA LEU A 102 -9.67 -1.37 -5.02
C LEU A 102 -8.36 -1.71 -4.30
N LYS A 103 -7.98 -0.88 -3.33
CA LYS A 103 -6.66 -0.95 -2.66
C LYS A 103 -6.78 -1.72 -1.35
N VAL A 104 -6.06 -2.83 -1.26
CA VAL A 104 -5.97 -3.63 -0.03
C VAL A 104 -5.14 -2.88 1.00
N ILE A 105 -5.59 -2.92 2.26
CA ILE A 105 -4.84 -2.41 3.41
C ILE A 105 -4.40 -3.53 4.36
N SER A 106 -5.11 -4.66 4.35
CA SER A 106 -4.80 -5.84 5.15
C SER A 106 -5.25 -7.08 4.40
N LEU A 107 -4.39 -8.08 4.36
CA LEU A 107 -4.66 -9.37 3.72
C LEU A 107 -4.25 -10.49 4.66
N ALA A 108 -5.15 -11.45 4.87
CA ALA A 108 -4.87 -12.64 5.66
C ALA A 108 -5.27 -13.89 4.88
N VAL A 109 -4.34 -14.81 4.71
CA VAL A 109 -4.58 -16.17 4.21
C VAL A 109 -5.11 -17.02 5.37
N VAL A 110 -6.31 -17.55 5.19
CA VAL A 110 -6.99 -18.43 6.13
C VAL A 110 -6.37 -19.82 6.02
N THR A 111 -5.48 -20.14 6.95
CA THR A 111 -4.91 -21.48 7.14
C THR A 111 -5.89 -22.33 7.94
N ARG A 112 -6.09 -23.59 7.52
CA ARG A 112 -6.88 -24.58 8.25
C ARG A 112 -6.03 -25.28 9.31
#